data_AF-A0A957ZX87-F1
#
_entry.id   AF-A0A957ZX87-F1
#
_cell.length_a   1.000
_cell.length_b   1.000
_cell.length_c   1.000
_cell.angle_alpha   90.00
_cell.angle_beta   90.00
_cell.angle_gamma   90.00
#
_symmetry.space_group_name_H-M   'P 1'
#
loop_
_entity.id
_entity.type
_entity.pdbx_description
1 polymer ?
#
loop_
_entity_poly.entity_id
_entity_poly.type
_entity_poly.pdbx_seq_one_letter_code
_entity_poly.pdbx_strand_id
1 'polypeptide(L)'
;LTLILVTALLFSACAGAPAEAPAADAPAADSAAASTSGNLVATYAHGGTFPDLDPSSSYSNDNVVLSNVYETLTFYNPPGSAETLGPKLAVAWEASDDATEWTFTLREGVTFHDGTPFNADAVKFSLERTKELGLGAAFILDPIESIEAVDDLTVRFTLSYPAPLDLILSSGYGAWMLSPSAADKDNAWFN
;
A
#
# COMPACT_ATOMS: atom_id res chain seq x y z
N LEU A 1 20.13 -1.12 66.72
CA LEU A 1 19.07 -0.15 66.37
C LEU A 1 17.96 -0.96 65.67
N THR A 2 17.02 -1.54 66.43
CA THR A 2 15.65 -1.00 66.66
C THR A 2 14.82 -1.05 65.37
N LEU A 3 13.66 -1.68 65.21
CA LEU A 3 12.80 -2.56 66.00
C LEU A 3 11.71 -3.09 65.02
N ILE A 4 11.18 -4.27 65.35
CA ILE A 4 10.12 -5.07 64.72
C ILE A 4 8.75 -4.34 64.62
N LEU A 5 7.93 -4.63 63.58
CA LEU A 5 6.50 -4.96 63.79
C LEU A 5 5.88 -5.77 62.64
N VAL A 6 5.43 -6.98 62.98
CA VAL A 6 4.54 -7.87 62.23
C VAL A 6 3.10 -7.57 62.66
N THR A 7 2.13 -7.56 61.74
CA THR A 7 0.75 -7.96 62.09
C THR A 7 -0.02 -8.42 60.86
N ALA A 8 -0.41 -9.70 60.88
CA ALA A 8 -1.45 -10.31 60.05
C ALA A 8 -2.83 -10.14 60.72
N LEU A 9 -3.90 -10.67 60.08
CA LEU A 9 -5.29 -10.93 60.54
C LEU A 9 -6.33 -9.93 59.96
N LEU A 10 -7.50 -10.29 59.41
CA LEU A 10 -8.32 -11.52 59.46
C LEU A 10 -9.29 -11.60 58.26
N PHE A 11 -9.69 -12.84 57.94
CA PHE A 11 -10.79 -13.23 57.05
C PHE A 11 -12.16 -12.71 57.53
N SER A 12 -13.04 -12.41 56.58
CA SER A 12 -14.48 -12.68 56.75
C SER A 12 -15.05 -13.21 55.44
N ALA A 13 -15.44 -14.48 55.49
CA ALA A 13 -16.21 -15.17 54.49
C ALA A 13 -17.70 -14.96 54.80
N CYS A 14 -18.48 -14.54 53.82
CA CYS A 14 -19.92 -14.79 53.79
C CYS A 14 -20.26 -15.36 52.43
N ALA A 15 -20.62 -16.63 52.43
CA ALA A 15 -21.23 -17.33 51.31
C ALA A 15 -22.63 -16.76 51.03
N GLY A 16 -22.91 -16.50 49.76
CA GLY A 16 -24.24 -16.24 49.23
C GLY A 16 -24.31 -16.83 47.82
N ALA A 17 -25.16 -17.83 47.63
CA ALA A 17 -25.42 -18.50 46.35
C ALA A 17 -25.95 -17.50 45.29
N PRO A 18 -25.85 -17.82 43.98
CA PRO A 18 -26.01 -16.84 42.92
C PRO A 18 -27.50 -16.49 42.75
N ALA A 19 -27.82 -15.21 42.83
CA ALA A 19 -29.08 -14.69 42.32
C ALA A 19 -28.88 -14.45 40.81
N GLU A 20 -29.42 -15.38 40.02
CA GLU A 20 -29.57 -15.29 38.57
C GLU A 20 -30.38 -14.03 38.23
N ALA A 21 -29.69 -12.97 37.83
CA ALA A 21 -30.32 -11.79 37.28
C ALA A 21 -30.80 -12.13 35.86
N PRO A 22 -32.04 -11.79 35.48
CA PRO A 22 -32.58 -12.14 34.18
C PRO A 22 -31.73 -11.47 33.10
N ALA A 23 -31.36 -12.25 32.09
CA ALA A 23 -30.73 -11.76 30.88
C ALA A 23 -31.59 -10.64 30.30
N ALA A 24 -31.11 -9.40 30.41
CA ALA A 24 -31.65 -8.29 29.65
C ALA A 24 -31.21 -8.54 28.20
N ASP A 25 -32.19 -8.88 27.36
CA ASP A 25 -32.07 -9.05 25.93
C ASP A 25 -31.50 -7.76 25.33
N ALA A 26 -30.19 -7.74 25.08
CA ALA A 26 -29.56 -6.64 24.38
C ALA A 26 -30.06 -6.71 22.93
N PRO A 27 -30.68 -5.66 22.38
CA PRO A 27 -31.06 -5.69 20.98
C PRO A 27 -29.78 -5.88 20.18
N ALA A 28 -29.75 -6.93 19.36
CA ALA A 28 -28.72 -7.12 18.36
C ALA A 28 -28.65 -5.83 17.54
N ALA A 29 -27.56 -5.08 17.71
CA ALA A 29 -27.27 -3.95 16.85
C ALA A 29 -26.96 -4.55 15.48
N ASP A 30 -27.99 -4.59 14.65
CA ASP A 30 -27.88 -4.82 13.22
C ASP A 30 -26.97 -3.72 12.66
N SER A 31 -25.69 -4.03 12.53
CA SER A 31 -24.71 -3.18 11.87
C SER A 31 -24.97 -3.27 10.36
N ALA A 32 -26.11 -2.75 9.94
CA ALA A 32 -26.31 -2.34 8.56
C ALA A 32 -25.31 -1.21 8.31
N ALA A 33 -24.22 -1.53 7.61
CA ALA A 33 -23.29 -0.53 7.10
C ALA A 33 -24.13 0.51 6.34
N ALA A 34 -24.21 1.72 6.88
CA ALA A 34 -24.94 2.80 6.25
C ALA A 34 -24.31 3.06 4.89
N SER A 35 -25.01 2.67 3.81
CA SER A 35 -24.67 3.07 2.46
C SER A 35 -24.83 4.58 2.40
N THR A 36 -23.73 5.33 2.49
CA THR A 36 -23.76 6.78 2.26
C THR A 36 -23.99 7.01 0.77
N SER A 37 -25.26 7.02 0.36
CA SER A 37 -25.67 7.46 -0.98
C SER A 37 -25.54 8.98 -1.05
N GLY A 38 -24.39 9.45 -1.51
CA GLY A 38 -24.04 10.85 -1.73
C GLY A 38 -22.55 10.99 -2.08
N ASN A 39 -22.16 12.08 -2.73
CA ASN A 39 -20.74 12.34 -2.98
C ASN A 39 -20.00 12.46 -1.63
N LEU A 40 -19.04 11.57 -1.39
CA LEU A 40 -18.12 11.73 -0.26
C LEU A 40 -17.13 12.83 -0.62
N VAL A 41 -17.19 13.95 0.10
CA VAL A 41 -16.27 15.07 -0.10
C VAL A 41 -15.24 15.07 1.02
N ALA A 42 -13.99 14.83 0.67
CA ALA A 42 -12.84 15.08 1.55
C ALA A 42 -12.22 16.44 1.18
N THR A 43 -12.15 17.36 2.14
CA THR A 43 -11.48 18.66 1.95
C THR A 43 -10.07 18.60 2.51
N TYR A 44 -9.08 18.80 1.65
CA TYR A 44 -7.67 18.85 2.02
C TYR A 44 -7.16 20.28 1.90
N ALA A 45 -6.71 20.87 3.01
CA ALA A 45 -6.09 22.19 3.02
C ALA A 45 -4.58 22.04 3.01
N HIS A 46 -3.93 22.62 1.99
CA HIS A 46 -2.48 22.58 1.82
C HIS A 46 -1.90 23.98 1.63
N GLY A 47 -0.67 24.20 2.13
CA GLY A 47 0.00 25.50 2.06
C GLY A 47 0.71 25.78 0.73
N GLY A 48 0.74 24.83 -0.20
CA GLY A 48 1.39 24.92 -1.51
C GLY A 48 0.47 24.50 -2.65
N THR A 49 0.99 24.62 -3.88
CA THR A 49 0.32 24.12 -5.09
C THR A 49 0.67 22.64 -5.36
N PHE A 50 -0.04 22.03 -6.29
CA PHE A 50 0.25 20.71 -6.84
C PHE A 50 0.70 20.88 -8.31
N PRO A 51 1.98 21.20 -8.56
CA PRO A 51 2.44 21.56 -9.88
C PRO A 51 2.81 20.37 -10.79
N ASP A 52 2.92 19.15 -10.25
CA ASP A 52 3.41 17.99 -11.01
C ASP A 52 2.55 16.75 -10.83
N LEU A 53 1.69 16.50 -11.82
CA LEU A 53 0.79 15.35 -11.90
C LEU A 53 1.37 14.21 -12.75
N ASP A 54 2.63 14.30 -13.22
CA ASP A 54 3.32 13.18 -13.82
C ASP A 54 3.86 12.25 -12.71
N PRO A 55 3.38 10.99 -12.63
CA PRO A 55 3.77 10.07 -11.55
C PRO A 55 5.25 9.66 -11.58
N SER A 56 5.95 9.86 -12.70
CA SER A 56 7.38 9.52 -12.85
C SER A 56 8.33 10.63 -12.39
N SER A 57 7.88 11.89 -12.34
CA SER A 57 8.71 13.04 -11.94
C SER A 57 8.29 13.64 -10.60
N SER A 58 7.04 13.44 -10.19
CA SER A 58 6.53 13.99 -8.94
C SER A 58 7.24 13.39 -7.73
N TYR A 59 7.62 14.26 -6.79
CA TYR A 59 8.27 13.87 -5.53
C TYR A 59 7.96 14.85 -4.38
N SER A 60 6.74 15.39 -4.37
CA SER A 60 6.31 16.36 -3.38
C SER A 60 4.83 16.16 -3.01
N ASN A 61 4.15 17.26 -2.69
CA ASN A 61 2.79 17.23 -2.15
C ASN A 61 1.73 16.70 -3.13
N ASP A 62 2.03 16.61 -4.43
CA ASP A 62 1.13 16.09 -5.47
C ASP A 62 0.69 14.65 -5.19
N ASN A 63 1.45 13.90 -4.38
CA ASN A 63 1.08 12.56 -3.94
C ASN A 63 -0.33 12.47 -3.33
N VAL A 64 -0.84 13.54 -2.70
CA VAL A 64 -2.21 13.57 -2.17
C VAL A 64 -3.25 13.43 -3.28
N VAL A 65 -2.94 13.91 -4.50
CA VAL A 65 -3.77 13.75 -5.69
C VAL A 65 -3.42 12.44 -6.38
N LEU A 66 -2.14 12.18 -6.64
CA LEU A 66 -1.67 11.02 -7.41
C LEU A 66 -2.09 9.69 -6.80
N SER A 67 -2.12 9.58 -5.47
CA SER A 67 -2.54 8.35 -4.78
C SER A 67 -4.03 8.00 -4.98
N ASN A 68 -4.84 8.91 -5.53
CA ASN A 68 -6.23 8.67 -5.90
C ASN A 68 -6.40 8.29 -7.38
N VAL A 69 -5.35 8.41 -8.20
CA VAL A 69 -5.39 8.18 -9.65
C VAL A 69 -4.53 7.00 -10.06
N TYR A 70 -3.39 6.81 -9.37
CA TYR A 70 -2.40 5.80 -9.69
C TYR A 70 -2.35 4.72 -8.61
N GLU A 71 -1.87 3.54 -9.01
CA GLU A 71 -1.66 2.40 -8.13
C GLU A 71 -0.25 1.82 -8.26
N THR A 72 0.24 1.22 -7.18
CA THR A 72 1.54 0.53 -7.05
C THR A 72 1.33 -0.99 -7.14
N LEU A 73 2.40 -1.77 -7.28
CA LEU A 73 2.27 -3.24 -7.29
C LEU A 73 1.89 -3.79 -5.91
N THR A 74 2.57 -3.30 -4.87
CA THR A 74 2.35 -3.70 -3.47
C THR A 74 1.86 -2.51 -2.66
N PHE A 75 1.41 -2.77 -1.45
CA PHE A 75 0.93 -1.74 -0.52
C PHE A 75 1.65 -1.85 0.82
N TYR A 76 2.14 -0.72 1.33
CA TYR A 76 2.69 -0.66 2.68
C TYR A 76 1.56 -0.56 3.71
N ASN A 77 1.36 -1.62 4.47
CA ASN A 77 0.28 -1.68 5.45
C ASN A 77 0.52 -0.74 6.63
N PRO A 78 -0.55 -0.25 7.29
CA PRO A 78 -0.42 0.54 8.50
C PRO A 78 0.36 -0.17 9.61
N PRO A 79 1.14 0.56 10.43
CA PRO A 79 1.83 -0.02 11.58
C PRO A 79 0.87 -0.81 12.48
N GLY A 80 1.29 -2.02 12.88
CA GLY A 80 0.47 -2.94 13.69
C GLY A 80 -0.40 -3.90 12.88
N SER A 81 -0.36 -3.82 11.55
CA SER A 81 -0.92 -4.87 10.67
C SER A 81 -0.17 -6.19 10.84
N ALA A 82 -0.84 -7.30 10.52
CA ALA A 82 -0.23 -8.64 10.59
C ALA A 82 0.99 -8.78 9.67
N GLU A 83 0.90 -8.22 8.47
CA GLU A 83 1.97 -8.17 7.48
C GLU A 83 2.36 -6.72 7.20
N THR A 84 3.65 -6.46 6.99
CA THR A 84 4.15 -5.12 6.61
C THR A 84 3.70 -4.71 5.21
N LEU A 85 3.62 -5.68 4.29
CA LEU A 85 3.23 -5.46 2.91
C LEU A 85 1.95 -6.24 2.58
N GLY A 86 1.11 -5.64 1.74
CA GLY A 86 -0.15 -6.22 1.28
C GLY A 86 -0.28 -6.15 -0.25
N PRO A 87 -1.19 -6.94 -0.83
CA PRO A 87 -1.43 -6.94 -2.27
C PRO A 87 -2.11 -5.65 -2.73
N LYS A 88 -1.76 -5.21 -3.95
CA LYS A 88 -2.45 -4.13 -4.67
C LYS A 88 -2.69 -4.56 -6.12
N LEU A 89 -1.91 -4.04 -7.07
CA LEU A 89 -1.94 -4.50 -8.46
C LEU A 89 -1.21 -5.84 -8.64
N ALA A 90 -0.28 -6.19 -7.76
CA ALA A 90 0.22 -7.55 -7.60
C ALA A 90 -0.54 -8.26 -6.46
N VAL A 91 -0.91 -9.52 -6.70
CA VAL A 91 -1.63 -10.37 -5.74
C VAL A 91 -0.70 -11.34 -5.00
N ALA A 92 0.48 -11.62 -5.57
CA ALA A 92 1.53 -12.44 -4.97
C ALA A 92 2.89 -12.02 -5.53
N TRP A 93 3.95 -12.28 -4.77
CA TRP A 93 5.32 -12.10 -5.21
C TRP A 93 6.27 -13.00 -4.43
N GLU A 94 7.39 -13.33 -5.04
CA GLU A 94 8.45 -14.12 -4.43
C GLU A 94 9.82 -13.59 -4.87
N ALA A 95 10.79 -13.71 -3.96
CA ALA A 95 12.19 -13.39 -4.21
C ALA A 95 12.99 -14.69 -4.33
N SER A 96 14.06 -14.67 -5.12
CA SER A 96 15.12 -15.68 -5.04
C SER A 96 15.77 -15.69 -3.66
N ASP A 97 16.48 -16.77 -3.33
CA ASP A 97 17.16 -16.93 -2.03
C ASP A 97 18.16 -15.79 -1.71
N ASP A 98 18.72 -15.16 -2.74
CA ASP A 98 19.66 -14.02 -2.63
C ASP A 98 18.99 -12.65 -2.84
N ALA A 99 17.68 -12.60 -3.05
CA ALA A 99 16.88 -11.41 -3.32
C ALA A 99 17.36 -10.58 -4.52
N THR A 100 17.97 -11.22 -5.52
CA THR A 100 18.38 -10.58 -6.78
C THR A 100 17.41 -10.84 -7.94
N GLU A 101 16.53 -11.84 -7.83
CA GLU A 101 15.43 -12.05 -8.77
C GLU A 101 14.11 -11.98 -8.02
N TRP A 102 13.11 -11.34 -8.63
CA TRP A 102 11.76 -11.26 -8.06
C TRP A 102 10.74 -11.58 -9.14
N THR A 103 9.73 -12.37 -8.80
CA THR A 103 8.58 -12.66 -9.67
C THR A 103 7.31 -12.15 -9.00
N PHE A 104 6.52 -11.34 -9.71
CA PHE A 104 5.24 -10.81 -9.24
C PHE A 104 4.11 -11.36 -10.11
N THR A 105 3.05 -11.83 -9.47
CA THR A 105 1.78 -12.18 -10.11
C THR A 105 0.82 -11.01 -10.02
N LEU A 106 0.32 -10.56 -11.17
CA LEU A 106 -0.54 -9.40 -11.32
C LEU A 106 -2.02 -9.77 -11.13
N ARG A 107 -2.82 -8.79 -10.73
CA ARG A 107 -4.27 -8.89 -10.64
C ARG A 107 -4.89 -8.96 -12.03
N GLU A 108 -5.72 -9.97 -12.26
CA GLU A 108 -6.47 -10.11 -13.50
C GLU A 108 -7.62 -9.08 -13.61
N GLY A 109 -7.94 -8.67 -14.84
CA GLY A 109 -9.14 -7.88 -15.14
C GLY A 109 -9.06 -6.41 -14.75
N VAL A 110 -7.86 -5.89 -14.47
CA VAL A 110 -7.64 -4.48 -14.20
C VAL A 110 -7.52 -3.70 -15.51
N THR A 111 -8.14 -2.53 -15.58
CA THR A 111 -8.08 -1.62 -16.72
C THR A 111 -7.72 -0.22 -16.25
N PHE A 112 -6.89 0.47 -17.03
CA PHE A 112 -6.65 1.89 -16.83
C PHE A 112 -7.89 2.72 -17.17
N HIS A 113 -7.89 3.99 -16.75
CA HIS A 113 -9.00 4.92 -17.01
C HIS A 113 -9.25 5.23 -18.49
N ASP A 114 -8.27 4.96 -19.37
CA ASP A 114 -8.42 5.07 -20.83
C ASP A 114 -8.98 3.79 -21.49
N GLY A 115 -9.26 2.75 -20.69
CA GLY A 115 -9.79 1.46 -21.14
C GLY A 115 -8.74 0.44 -21.57
N THR A 116 -7.45 0.79 -21.58
CA THR A 116 -6.38 -0.19 -21.86
C THR A 116 -6.23 -1.18 -20.70
N PRO A 117 -5.89 -2.45 -20.97
CA PRO A 117 -5.68 -3.43 -19.92
C PRO A 117 -4.39 -3.14 -19.13
N PHE A 118 -4.41 -3.43 -17.84
CA PHE A 118 -3.19 -3.51 -17.04
C PHE A 118 -2.61 -4.93 -17.12
N ASN A 119 -1.35 -5.03 -17.54
CA ASN A 119 -0.61 -6.27 -17.72
C ASN A 119 0.91 -6.06 -17.44
N ALA A 120 1.71 -7.10 -17.58
CA ALA A 120 3.15 -7.04 -17.32
C ALA A 120 3.91 -6.04 -18.21
N ASP A 121 3.50 -5.84 -19.46
CA ASP A 121 4.08 -4.81 -20.33
C ASP A 121 3.84 -3.40 -19.78
N ALA A 122 2.65 -3.13 -19.21
CA ALA A 122 2.37 -1.85 -18.57
C ALA A 122 3.25 -1.61 -17.34
N VAL A 123 3.54 -2.65 -16.56
CA VAL A 123 4.48 -2.57 -15.42
C VAL A 123 5.87 -2.19 -15.91
N LYS A 124 6.36 -2.91 -16.92
CA LYS A 124 7.66 -2.66 -17.53
C LYS A 124 7.76 -1.24 -18.06
N PHE A 125 6.82 -0.82 -18.90
CA PHE A 125 6.75 0.52 -19.46
C PHE A 125 6.81 1.60 -18.38
N SER A 126 6.00 1.47 -17.33
CA SER A 126 5.90 2.48 -16.27
C SER A 126 7.22 2.69 -15.54
N LEU A 127 7.86 1.60 -15.14
CA LEU A 127 9.10 1.65 -14.36
C LEU A 127 10.31 2.02 -15.24
N GLU A 128 10.37 1.57 -16.48
CA GLU A 128 11.40 1.99 -17.43
C GLU A 128 11.28 3.48 -17.75
N ARG A 129 10.08 4.00 -17.99
CA ARG A 129 9.85 5.45 -18.18
C ARG A 129 10.34 6.26 -16.98
N THR A 130 10.01 5.84 -15.76
CA THR A 130 10.48 6.53 -14.55
C THR A 130 12.00 6.54 -14.45
N LYS A 131 12.65 5.39 -14.73
CA LYS A 131 14.11 5.29 -14.73
C LYS A 131 14.74 6.17 -15.81
N GLU A 132 14.21 6.16 -17.03
CA GLU A 132 14.72 6.94 -18.16
C GLU A 132 14.57 8.45 -17.91
N LEU A 133 13.44 8.87 -17.36
CA LEU A 133 13.19 10.27 -17.06
C LEU A 133 14.17 10.79 -15.98
N GLY A 134 14.52 9.96 -14.99
CA GLY A 134 15.55 10.28 -14.00
C GLY A 134 15.21 11.44 -13.07
N LEU A 135 13.93 11.83 -13.01
CA LEU A 135 13.41 12.87 -12.13
C LEU A 135 12.73 12.26 -10.90
N GLY A 136 12.25 13.13 -10.00
CA GLY A 136 11.50 12.71 -8.82
C GLY A 136 12.20 11.66 -7.96
N ALA A 137 11.49 10.56 -7.69
CA ALA A 137 11.98 9.44 -6.90
C ALA A 137 12.65 8.32 -7.73
N ALA A 138 13.02 8.55 -8.99
CA ALA A 138 13.56 7.49 -9.86
C ALA A 138 14.75 6.71 -9.26
N PHE A 139 15.51 7.33 -8.36
CA PHE A 139 16.62 6.71 -7.64
C PHE A 139 16.22 5.46 -6.83
N ILE A 140 14.96 5.29 -6.43
CA ILE A 140 14.52 4.08 -5.69
C ILE A 140 14.55 2.84 -6.57
N LEU A 141 14.52 3.01 -7.91
CA LEU A 141 14.53 1.94 -8.90
C LEU A 141 15.95 1.55 -9.33
N ASP A 142 16.97 2.15 -8.72
CA ASP A 142 18.40 1.85 -8.97
C ASP A 142 18.75 0.35 -8.90
N PRO A 143 18.20 -0.46 -7.95
CA PRO A 143 18.52 -1.88 -7.91
C PRO A 143 18.09 -2.63 -9.18
N ILE A 144 17.02 -2.20 -9.87
CA ILE A 144 16.45 -2.91 -11.01
C ILE A 144 17.42 -2.87 -12.18
N GLU A 145 17.96 -4.01 -12.57
CA GLU A 145 18.77 -4.16 -13.77
C GLU A 145 17.88 -4.37 -15.00
N SER A 146 16.90 -5.29 -14.91
CA SER A 146 15.99 -5.59 -16.02
C SER A 146 14.59 -5.94 -15.56
N ILE A 147 13.62 -5.73 -16.46
CA ILE A 147 12.21 -6.08 -16.28
C ILE A 147 11.77 -6.94 -17.47
N GLU A 148 11.29 -8.13 -17.18
CA GLU A 148 10.78 -9.11 -18.15
C GLU A 148 9.27 -9.29 -17.93
N ALA A 149 8.47 -8.99 -18.96
CA ALA A 149 7.08 -9.42 -19.03
C ALA A 149 7.06 -10.89 -19.49
N VAL A 150 6.99 -11.82 -18.53
CA VAL A 150 7.06 -13.27 -18.80
C VAL A 150 5.79 -13.72 -19.52
N ASP A 151 4.64 -13.22 -19.04
CA ASP A 151 3.33 -13.32 -19.66
C ASP A 151 2.46 -12.12 -19.20
N ASP A 152 1.19 -12.06 -19.62
CA ASP A 152 0.30 -10.93 -19.31
C ASP A 152 0.17 -10.63 -17.81
N LEU A 153 0.25 -11.65 -16.94
CA LEU A 153 0.02 -11.52 -15.50
C LEU A 153 1.26 -11.85 -14.67
N THR A 154 2.43 -12.03 -15.30
CA THR A 154 3.67 -12.39 -14.62
C THR A 154 4.79 -11.46 -15.07
N VAL A 155 5.34 -10.70 -14.13
CA VAL A 155 6.52 -9.86 -14.35
C VAL A 155 7.68 -10.38 -13.51
N ARG A 156 8.85 -10.50 -14.13
CA ARG A 156 10.10 -10.86 -13.47
C ARG A 156 11.05 -9.66 -13.48
N PHE A 157 11.70 -9.44 -12.36
CA PHE A 157 12.74 -8.44 -12.18
C PHE A 157 14.07 -9.13 -11.89
N THR A 158 15.13 -8.63 -12.52
CA THR A 158 16.51 -8.94 -12.13
C THR A 158 17.11 -7.67 -11.53
N LEU A 159 17.79 -7.82 -10.39
CA LEU A 159 18.43 -6.74 -9.66
C LEU A 159 19.95 -6.86 -9.74
N SER A 160 20.63 -5.73 -9.82
CA SER A 160 22.09 -5.66 -9.82
C SER A 160 22.71 -5.93 -8.43
N TYR A 161 21.91 -5.84 -7.38
CA TYR A 161 22.27 -6.20 -6.00
C TYR A 161 21.00 -6.55 -5.19
N PRO A 162 21.13 -7.32 -4.08
CA PRO A 162 19.98 -7.66 -3.24
C PRO A 162 19.27 -6.43 -2.70
N ALA A 163 17.95 -6.35 -2.90
CA ALA A 163 17.12 -5.26 -2.38
C ALA A 163 15.68 -5.75 -2.10
N PRO A 164 14.96 -5.11 -1.15
CA PRO A 164 13.56 -5.45 -0.85
C PRO A 164 12.63 -4.84 -1.91
N LEU A 165 12.58 -5.46 -3.09
CA LEU A 165 11.87 -4.88 -4.24
C LEU A 165 10.36 -4.75 -3.98
N ASP A 166 9.77 -5.69 -3.25
CA ASP A 166 8.37 -5.61 -2.82
C ASP A 166 8.07 -4.36 -1.97
N LEU A 167 9.00 -3.94 -1.11
CA LEU A 167 8.88 -2.70 -0.35
C LEU A 167 9.08 -1.48 -1.26
N ILE A 168 10.09 -1.50 -2.14
CA ILE A 168 10.37 -0.41 -3.08
C ILE A 168 9.15 -0.14 -3.97
N LEU A 169 8.54 -1.21 -4.51
CA LEU A 169 7.38 -1.13 -5.38
C LEU A 169 6.07 -0.84 -4.65
N SER A 170 6.11 -0.58 -3.33
CA SER A 170 4.99 -0.02 -2.56
C SER A 170 5.02 1.51 -2.46
N SER A 171 6.10 2.14 -2.92
CA SER A 171 6.34 3.57 -2.79
C SER A 171 5.30 4.39 -3.54
N GLY A 172 4.65 5.33 -2.84
CA GLY A 172 3.79 6.36 -3.43
C GLY A 172 4.54 7.40 -4.28
N TYR A 173 5.80 7.15 -4.61
CA TYR A 173 6.62 7.99 -5.48
C TYR A 173 7.47 7.09 -6.38
N GLY A 174 7.53 7.36 -7.68
CA GLY A 174 8.37 6.66 -8.64
C GLY A 174 7.97 5.21 -9.00
N ALA A 175 7.12 4.54 -8.20
CA ALA A 175 6.69 3.16 -8.44
C ALA A 175 5.22 3.03 -8.91
N TRP A 176 4.65 4.11 -9.41
CA TRP A 176 3.27 4.14 -9.92
C TRP A 176 3.14 3.47 -11.29
N MET A 177 2.02 2.77 -11.51
CA MET A 177 1.68 2.19 -12.79
C MET A 177 0.94 3.20 -13.66
N LEU A 178 1.45 3.41 -14.88
CA LEU A 178 0.96 4.34 -15.88
C LEU A 178 0.44 3.57 -17.09
N SER A 179 -0.62 4.08 -17.71
CA SER A 179 -1.11 3.51 -18.98
C SER A 179 -0.05 3.63 -20.08
N PRO A 180 0.23 2.57 -20.85
CA PRO A 180 1.08 2.63 -22.04
C PRO A 180 0.65 3.64 -23.10
N SER A 181 -0.62 4.08 -23.11
CA SER A 181 -1.09 5.17 -23.99
C SER A 181 -0.35 6.50 -23.75
N ALA A 182 0.33 6.64 -22.61
CA ALA A 182 1.12 7.80 -22.27
C ALA A 182 2.58 7.74 -22.78
N ALA A 183 2.98 6.71 -23.55
CA ALA A 183 4.35 6.55 -24.03
C ALA A 183 4.90 7.76 -24.79
N ASP A 184 4.05 8.43 -25.57
CA ASP A 184 4.43 9.56 -26.41
C ASP A 184 4.31 10.90 -25.68
N LYS A 185 3.99 10.89 -24.37
CA LYS A 185 3.68 12.09 -23.59
C LYS A 185 4.88 12.48 -22.73
N ASP A 186 5.29 13.73 -22.86
CA ASP A 186 6.25 14.35 -21.96
C ASP A 186 5.57 14.81 -20.66
N ASN A 187 6.38 15.23 -19.68
CA ASN A 187 5.89 15.73 -18.41
C ASN A 187 4.88 16.89 -18.57
N ALA A 188 5.07 17.76 -19.56
CA ALA A 188 4.21 18.92 -19.76
C ALA A 188 2.77 18.55 -20.12
N TRP A 189 2.54 17.37 -20.72
CA TRP A 189 1.19 16.88 -20.99
C TRP A 189 0.37 16.56 -19.72
N PHE A 190 1.05 16.20 -18.62
CA PHE A 190 0.39 15.85 -17.36
C PHE A 190 -0.07 17.07 -16.55
N ASN A 191 0.43 18.28 -16.88
CA ASN A 191 0.31 19.50 -16.07
C ASN A 191 -0.44 20.63 -16.79
#